data_AF-A0A354IX63-F1
#
_entry.id   AF-A0A354IX63-F1
#
_cell.length_a   1.000
_cell.length_b   1.000
_cell.length_c   1.000
_cell.angle_alpha   90.00
_cell.angle_beta   90.00
_cell.angle_gamma   90.00
#
_symmetry.space_group_name_H-M   'P 1'
#
loop_
_entity.id
_entity.type
_entity.pdbx_description
1 polymer ?
#
loop_
_entity_poly.entity_id
_entity_poly.type
_entity_poly.pdbx_seq_one_letter_code
_entity_poly.pdbx_strand_id
1 'polypeptide(L)'
;LRDVGHTREQLVGRLLFAALSAAPGDPDDPYSNGVTALRNALARVLASGEPQSLTTQRYPIRSILPDGGEVFVERFWSVTNTPIFGADGSLRCIQHVSIELTARRQAEEALLLSRREALDAARQAEAERAR
;
A
#
# COMPACT_ATOMS: atom_id res chain seq x y z
N LEU A 1 -4.18 -16.35 1.31
CA LEU A 1 -4.31 -14.89 1.50
C LEU A 1 -4.36 -14.29 0.10
N ARG A 2 -5.56 -14.18 -0.49
CA ARG A 2 -5.72 -13.98 -1.95
C ARG A 2 -5.18 -12.64 -2.44
N ASP A 3 -5.30 -11.59 -1.64
CA ASP A 3 -5.02 -10.21 -2.11
C ASP A 3 -3.53 -9.92 -2.34
N VAL A 4 -2.64 -10.71 -1.71
CA VAL A 4 -1.18 -10.62 -1.88
C VAL A 4 -0.60 -11.73 -2.75
N GLY A 5 -1.44 -12.61 -3.33
CA GLY A 5 -0.98 -13.67 -4.23
C GLY A 5 -0.21 -14.82 -3.57
N HIS A 6 -0.30 -14.98 -2.24
CA HIS A 6 0.43 -16.00 -1.49
C HIS A 6 -0.50 -16.99 -0.76
N THR A 7 -0.07 -18.25 -0.74
CA THR A 7 -0.64 -19.29 0.13
C THR A 7 -0.16 -19.11 1.57
N ARG A 8 -0.81 -19.79 2.52
CA ARG A 8 -0.42 -19.71 3.93
C ARG A 8 0.98 -20.30 4.14
N GLU A 9 1.24 -21.41 3.47
CA GLU A 9 2.47 -22.21 3.56
C GLU A 9 3.69 -21.44 3.05
N GLN A 10 3.47 -20.53 2.09
CA GLN A 10 4.51 -19.63 1.59
C GLN A 10 4.88 -18.50 2.57
N LEU A 11 4.02 -18.19 3.56
CA LEU A 11 4.20 -17.05 4.46
C LEU A 11 4.59 -17.46 5.88
N VAL A 12 4.05 -18.56 6.41
CA VAL A 12 4.32 -19.01 7.78
C VAL A 12 5.81 -19.38 7.94
N GLY A 13 6.44 -18.83 8.98
CA GLY A 13 7.87 -19.07 9.26
C GLY A 13 8.84 -18.30 8.36
N ARG A 14 8.34 -17.40 7.48
CA ARG A 14 9.16 -16.53 6.65
C ARG A 14 9.23 -15.13 7.24
N LEU A 15 10.34 -14.43 6.96
CA LEU A 15 10.49 -13.03 7.31
C LEU A 15 9.55 -12.18 6.43
N LEU A 16 8.77 -11.29 7.04
CA LEU A 16 7.75 -10.49 6.37
C LEU A 16 8.25 -9.84 5.06
N PHE A 17 9.37 -9.13 5.10
CA PHE A 17 9.93 -8.42 3.94
C PHE A 17 10.60 -9.32 2.91
N ALA A 18 10.95 -10.55 3.29
CA ALA A 18 11.45 -11.56 2.35
C ALA A 18 10.29 -12.27 1.63
N ALA A 19 9.20 -12.53 2.35
CA ALA A 19 8.01 -13.17 1.80
C ALA A 19 7.16 -12.20 0.96
N LEU A 20 7.04 -10.95 1.39
CA LEU A 20 6.36 -9.87 0.69
C LEU A 20 7.39 -8.85 0.22
N SER A 21 8.18 -9.21 -0.79
CA SER A 21 9.15 -8.28 -1.37
C SER A 21 8.45 -7.22 -2.23
N ALA A 22 8.71 -5.95 -1.94
CA ALA A 22 8.37 -4.84 -2.81
C ALA A 22 9.50 -4.56 -3.81
N ALA A 23 9.19 -3.78 -4.85
CA ALA A 23 10.21 -3.21 -5.72
C ALA A 23 11.24 -2.40 -4.89
N PRO A 24 12.51 -2.31 -5.35
CA PRO A 24 13.45 -1.33 -4.79
C PRO A 24 12.81 0.06 -4.76
N GLY A 25 13.08 0.81 -3.69
CA GLY A 25 12.54 2.17 -3.56
C GLY A 25 13.05 3.05 -4.68
N ASP A 26 12.15 3.73 -5.38
CA ASP A 26 12.47 4.82 -6.29
C ASP A 26 12.75 6.09 -5.46
N PRO A 27 13.98 6.63 -5.48
CA PRO A 27 14.34 7.81 -4.71
C PRO A 27 13.59 9.08 -5.15
N ASP A 28 13.05 9.12 -6.36
CA ASP A 28 12.33 10.28 -6.91
C ASP A 28 10.80 10.20 -6.66
N ASP A 29 10.29 9.08 -6.16
CA ASP A 29 8.89 8.92 -5.78
C ASP A 29 8.70 8.98 -4.25
N PRO A 30 8.08 10.05 -3.72
CA PRO A 30 7.87 10.20 -2.28
C PRO A 30 6.96 9.11 -1.67
N TYR A 31 6.23 8.35 -2.49
CA TYR A 31 5.40 7.24 -2.05
C TYR A 31 6.11 5.88 -2.12
N SER A 32 7.32 5.82 -2.70
CA SER A 32 8.12 4.60 -2.82
C SER A 32 8.85 4.19 -1.53
N ASN A 33 8.28 4.52 -0.36
CA ASN A 33 8.89 4.26 0.94
C ASN A 33 8.16 3.19 1.76
N GLY A 34 7.18 2.48 1.18
CA GLY A 34 6.28 1.59 1.93
C GLY A 34 6.99 0.53 2.79
N VAL A 35 8.12 -0.02 2.32
CA VAL A 35 8.95 -0.95 3.11
C VAL A 35 9.57 -0.25 4.33
N THR A 36 10.18 0.92 4.12
CA THR A 36 10.83 1.71 5.17
C THR A 36 9.81 2.23 6.18
N ALA A 37 8.67 2.73 5.70
CA ALA A 37 7.57 3.19 6.54
C ALA A 37 7.02 2.06 7.42
N LEU A 38 6.78 0.88 6.84
CA LEU A 38 6.32 -0.29 7.61
C LEU A 38 7.38 -0.76 8.62
N ARG A 39 8.67 -0.79 8.25
CA ARG A 39 9.76 -1.09 9.20
C ARG A 39 9.76 -0.13 10.39
N ASN A 40 9.63 1.17 10.13
CA ASN A 40 9.61 2.19 11.16
C ASN A 40 8.38 2.07 12.07
N ALA A 41 7.20 1.78 11.48
CA ALA A 41 5.98 1.54 12.25
C ALA A 41 6.14 0.33 13.17
N LEU A 42 6.65 -0.80 12.66
CA LEU A 42 6.90 -1.99 13.48
C LEU A 42 7.92 -1.73 14.59
N ALA A 43 9.01 -1.01 14.30
CA ALA A 43 10.00 -0.62 15.31
C ALA A 43 9.38 0.26 16.42
N ARG A 44 8.48 1.18 16.06
CA ARG A 44 7.72 1.99 17.02
C ARG A 44 6.77 1.15 17.88
N VAL A 45 6.07 0.17 17.30
CA VAL A 45 5.25 -0.78 18.09
C VAL A 45 6.12 -1.52 19.11
N LEU A 46 7.28 -2.03 18.68
CA LEU A 46 8.20 -2.74 19.57
C LEU A 46 8.74 -1.86 20.70
N ALA A 47 9.06 -0.59 20.41
CA ALA A 47 9.64 0.33 21.38
C ALA A 47 8.61 0.91 22.37
N SER A 48 7.39 1.19 21.90
CA SER A 48 6.36 1.87 22.69
C SER A 48 5.35 0.92 23.32
N GLY A 49 5.16 -0.26 22.75
CA GLY A 49 4.05 -1.15 23.11
C GLY A 49 2.68 -0.63 22.64
N GLU A 50 2.64 0.40 21.80
CA GLU A 50 1.40 1.02 21.32
C GLU A 50 1.11 0.67 19.84
N PRO A 51 -0.16 0.64 19.42
CA PRO A 51 -0.52 0.42 18.01
C PRO A 51 0.06 1.51 17.09
N GLN A 52 0.38 1.12 15.85
CA GLN A 52 0.82 2.04 14.80
C GLN A 52 0.02 1.84 13.51
N SER A 53 -0.53 2.93 12.97
CA SER A 53 -1.30 2.93 11.72
C SER A 53 -0.60 3.73 10.63
N LEU A 54 -0.61 3.20 9.41
CA LEU A 54 -0.16 3.85 8.18
C LEU A 54 -1.36 3.99 7.24
N THR A 55 -1.78 5.23 6.97
CA THR A 55 -3.05 5.53 6.29
C THR A 55 -3.07 5.07 4.84
N THR A 56 -2.05 5.39 4.05
CA THR A 56 -1.89 4.80 2.72
C THR A 56 -0.44 4.70 2.35
N GLN A 57 -0.04 3.54 1.85
CA GLN A 57 1.33 3.22 1.47
C GLN A 57 1.30 2.60 0.07
N ARG A 58 2.14 3.11 -0.83
CA ARG A 58 2.39 2.43 -2.10
C ARG A 58 3.30 1.23 -1.80
N TYR A 59 2.83 0.05 -2.17
CA TYR A 59 3.55 -1.20 -1.93
C TYR A 59 3.35 -2.13 -3.13
N PRO A 60 4.11 -1.91 -4.23
CA PRO A 60 3.96 -2.73 -5.41
C PRO A 60 4.32 -4.18 -5.09
N ILE A 61 3.45 -5.11 -5.47
CA ILE A 61 3.65 -6.53 -5.20
C ILE A 61 4.27 -7.18 -6.43
N ARG A 62 5.33 -7.96 -6.21
CA ARG A 62 5.94 -8.78 -7.24
C ARG A 62 4.95 -9.82 -7.75
N SER A 63 4.78 -9.90 -9.06
CA SER A 63 3.98 -10.89 -9.76
C SER A 63 4.84 -11.58 -10.81
N ILE A 64 4.67 -12.89 -10.97
CA ILE A 64 5.39 -13.68 -11.96
C ILE A 64 4.46 -13.90 -13.14
N LEU A 65 4.90 -13.52 -14.33
CA LEU A 65 4.19 -13.71 -15.58
C LEU A 65 4.27 -15.18 -16.05
N PRO A 66 3.35 -15.64 -16.92
CA PRO A 66 3.38 -17.01 -17.45
C PRO A 66 4.66 -17.39 -18.20
N ASP A 67 5.37 -16.42 -18.76
CA ASP A 67 6.66 -16.60 -19.45
C ASP A 67 7.88 -16.62 -18.50
N GLY A 68 7.64 -16.51 -17.19
CA GLY A 68 8.68 -16.44 -16.15
C GLY A 68 9.24 -15.04 -15.91
N GLY A 69 8.74 -14.02 -16.62
CA GLY A 69 9.09 -12.62 -16.35
C GLY A 69 8.55 -12.13 -15.00
N GLU A 70 9.20 -11.14 -14.41
CA GLU A 70 8.74 -10.52 -13.17
C GLU A 70 8.20 -9.12 -13.43
N VAL A 71 7.02 -8.84 -12.91
CA VAL A 71 6.42 -7.49 -12.95
C VAL A 71 6.02 -7.06 -11.56
N PHE A 72 6.10 -5.77 -11.30
CA PHE A 72 5.63 -5.17 -10.06
C PHE A 72 4.28 -4.52 -10.34
N VAL A 73 3.22 -5.10 -9.78
CA VAL A 73 1.87 -4.53 -9.90
C VAL A 73 1.71 -3.51 -8.80
N GLU A 74 1.43 -2.27 -9.20
CA GLU A 74 1.18 -1.20 -8.24
C GLU A 74 0.00 -1.56 -7.34
N ARG A 75 0.22 -1.41 -6.03
CA ARG A 75 -0.82 -1.58 -5.03
C ARG A 75 -0.72 -0.52 -3.94
N PHE A 76 -1.87 -0.14 -3.41
CA PHE A 76 -1.99 0.79 -2.29
C PHE A 76 -2.60 0.08 -1.08
N TRP A 77 -2.04 0.30 0.09
CA TRP A 77 -2.47 -0.37 1.32
C TRP A 77 -2.60 0.62 2.47
N SER A 78 -3.61 0.46 3.31
CA SER A 78 -3.58 0.95 4.68
C SER A 78 -3.23 -0.20 5.62
N VAL A 79 -2.46 0.08 6.67
CA VAL A 79 -2.02 -0.94 7.62
C VAL A 79 -2.19 -0.46 9.04
N THR A 80 -2.65 -1.34 9.93
CA THR A 80 -2.57 -1.17 11.38
C THR A 80 -1.80 -2.33 11.99
N ASN A 81 -0.78 -1.99 12.80
CA ASN A 81 0.06 -2.93 13.53
C ASN A 81 -0.24 -2.79 15.02
N THR A 82 -0.84 -3.81 15.62
CA THR A 82 -1.27 -3.80 17.03
C THR A 82 -0.45 -4.82 17.82
N PRO A 83 0.24 -4.42 18.90
CA PRO A 83 0.96 -5.36 19.76
C PRO A 83 -0.03 -6.21 20.56
N ILE A 84 0.26 -7.51 20.69
CA ILE A 84 -0.52 -8.45 21.49
C ILE A 84 0.37 -8.97 22.62
N PHE A 85 -0.05 -8.70 23.86
CA PHE A 85 0.67 -9.07 25.07
C PHE A 85 0.11 -10.34 25.70
N GLY A 86 0.99 -11.13 26.32
CA GLY A 86 0.62 -12.26 27.15
C GLY A 86 0.16 -11.83 28.55
N ALA A 87 -0.34 -12.77 29.34
CA ALA A 87 -0.74 -12.52 30.73
C ALA A 87 0.45 -12.08 31.63
N ASP A 88 1.67 -12.39 31.22
CA ASP A 88 2.92 -11.98 31.87
C ASP A 88 3.39 -10.57 31.46
N GLY A 89 2.62 -9.86 30.62
CA GLY A 89 2.98 -8.55 30.10
C GLY A 89 4.04 -8.58 28.98
N SER A 90 4.52 -9.77 28.58
CA SER A 90 5.47 -9.89 27.48
C SER A 90 4.79 -9.76 26.12
N LEU A 91 5.46 -9.10 25.16
CA LEU A 91 4.98 -9.02 23.78
C LEU A 91 5.05 -10.40 23.12
N ARG A 92 3.91 -10.92 22.67
CA ARG A 92 3.80 -12.25 22.02
C ARG A 92 3.86 -12.16 20.50
N CYS A 93 3.17 -11.19 19.94
CA CYS A 93 3.19 -10.93 18.50
C CYS A 93 2.69 -9.52 18.20
N ILE A 94 2.77 -9.15 16.93
CA ILE A 94 2.11 -7.96 16.39
C ILE A 94 1.06 -8.44 15.41
N GLN A 95 -0.19 -8.10 15.66
CA GLN A 95 -1.28 -8.29 14.71
C GLN A 95 -1.14 -7.25 13.59
N HIS A 96 -0.99 -7.72 12.36
CA HIS A 96 -0.91 -6.87 11.18
C HIS A 96 -2.24 -6.97 10.41
N VAL A 97 -2.97 -5.87 10.34
CA VAL A 97 -4.21 -5.76 9.55
C VAL A 97 -3.92 -4.86 8.37
N SER A 98 -4.14 -5.36 7.15
CA SER A 98 -3.98 -4.59 5.92
C SER A 98 -5.30 -4.51 5.16
N ILE A 99 -5.55 -3.36 4.54
CA ILE A 99 -6.69 -3.12 3.64
C ILE A 99 -6.14 -2.65 2.30
N GLU A 100 -6.54 -3.32 1.24
CA GLU A 100 -6.22 -3.00 -0.15
C GLU A 100 -7.04 -1.78 -0.60
N LEU A 101 -6.39 -0.76 -1.15
CA LEU A 101 -6.99 0.53 -1.52
C LEU A 101 -6.83 0.88 -3.00
N THR A 102 -6.23 0.02 -3.83
CA THR A 102 -5.90 0.33 -5.23
C THR A 102 -7.14 0.65 -6.06
N ALA A 103 -8.19 -0.17 -5.97
CA ALA A 103 -9.42 0.09 -6.73
C ALA A 103 -10.06 1.43 -6.33
N ARG A 104 -10.03 1.77 -5.05
CA ARG A 104 -10.52 3.06 -4.55
C ARG A 104 -9.68 4.22 -5.09
N ARG A 105 -8.35 4.10 -5.03
CA ARG A 105 -7.40 5.11 -5.55
C ARG A 105 -7.62 5.38 -7.03
N GLN A 106 -7.72 4.32 -7.83
CA GLN A 106 -7.97 4.43 -9.27
C GLN A 106 -9.31 5.12 -9.58
N ALA A 107 -10.36 4.82 -8.81
CA ALA A 107 -11.66 5.48 -8.97
C ALA A 107 -11.61 6.98 -8.62
N GLU A 108 -10.91 7.35 -7.54
CA GLU A 108 -10.71 8.74 -7.13
C GLU A 108 -9.93 9.53 -8.20
N GLU A 109 -8.86 8.95 -8.76
CA GLU A 109 -8.06 9.55 -9.82
C GLU A 109 -8.84 9.73 -11.13
N ALA A 110 -9.59 8.71 -11.55
CA ALA A 110 -10.42 8.77 -12.75
C ALA A 110 -11.50 9.86 -12.63
N LEU A 111 -12.11 10.01 -11.44
CA LEU A 111 -13.09 11.05 -11.18
C LEU A 111 -12.47 12.45 -11.27
N LEU A 112 -11.27 12.64 -10.70
CA LEU A 112 -10.57 13.92 -10.76
C LEU A 112 -10.21 14.30 -12.20
N LEU A 113 -9.74 13.34 -12.99
CA LEU A 113 -9.42 13.56 -14.41
C LEU A 113 -10.67 13.96 -15.19
N SER A 114 -11.75 13.19 -15.07
CA SER A 114 -13.02 13.48 -15.75
C SER A 114 -13.57 14.86 -15.38
N ARG A 115 -13.48 15.24 -14.10
CA ARG A 115 -13.90 16.57 -13.63
C ARG A 115 -13.08 17.68 -14.27
N ARG A 116 -11.76 17.49 -14.39
CA ARG A 116 -10.86 18.45 -15.01
C ARG A 116 -11.21 18.66 -16.49
N GLU A 117 -11.38 17.58 -17.22
CA GLU A 117 -11.75 17.60 -18.65
C GLU A 117 -13.08 18.32 -18.87
N ALA A 118 -14.09 18.05 -18.03
CA ALA A 118 -15.39 18.72 -18.10
C ALA A 118 -15.28 20.24 -17.87
N LEU A 119 -14.45 20.67 -16.90
CA LEU A 119 -14.22 22.08 -16.61
C LEU A 119 -13.43 22.79 -17.72
N ASP A 120 -12.50 22.10 -18.36
CA ASP A 120 -11.74 22.63 -19.50
C ASP A 120 -12.66 22.79 -20.73
N ALA A 121 -13.48 21.78 -21.02
CA ALA A 121 -14.45 21.82 -22.12
C ALA A 121 -15.51 22.92 -21.92
N ALA A 122 -16.03 23.09 -20.70
CA ALA A 122 -16.98 24.15 -20.38
C ALA A 122 -16.38 25.54 -20.63
N ARG A 123 -15.13 25.78 -20.19
CA ARG A 123 -14.41 27.04 -20.42
C ARG A 123 -14.17 27.31 -21.90
N GLN A 124 -13.84 26.28 -22.68
CA GLN A 124 -13.67 26.41 -24.14
C GLN A 124 -14.98 26.79 -24.82
N ALA A 125 -16.08 26.10 -24.49
CA ALA A 125 -17.40 26.37 -25.06
C ALA A 125 -17.90 27.80 -24.73
N GLU A 126 -17.64 28.29 -23.52
CA GLU A 126 -17.94 29.68 -23.15
C GLU A 126 -17.13 30.69 -23.95
N ALA A 127 -15.82 30.44 -24.13
CA ALA A 127 -14.95 31.31 -24.93
C ALA A 127 -15.32 31.34 -26.42
N GLU A 128 -15.78 30.22 -26.98
CA GLU A 128 -16.27 30.15 -28.36
C GLU A 128 -17.60 30.88 -28.54
N ARG A 129 -18.53 30.77 -27.57
CA ARG A 129 -19.82 31.48 -27.61
C ARG A 129 -19.70 32.99 -27.47
N ALA A 130 -18.61 33.46 -26.87
CA ALA A 130 -18.33 34.89 -26.68
C ALA A 130 -17.61 35.55 -27.87
N ARG A 131 -17.31 34.80 -28.94
CA ARG A 131 -16.73 35.29 -30.20
C ARG A 131 -17.81 35.45 -31.27
#